data_AF-A0A7Y3CSH4-F1
#
_entry.id   AF-A0A7Y3CSH4-F1
#
_cell.length_a   1.000
_cell.length_b   1.000
_cell.length_c   1.000
_cell.angle_alpha   90.00
_cell.angle_beta   90.00
_cell.angle_gamma   90.00
#
_symmetry.space_group_name_H-M   'P 1'
#
loop_
_entity.id
_entity.type
_entity.pdbx_description
1 polymer ?
#
loop_
_entity_poly.entity_id
_entity_poly.type
_entity_poly.pdbx_seq_one_letter_code
_entity_poly.pdbx_strand_id
1 'polypeptide(L)'
;MDEAKTVTPIELVNNVGNEQRRRDALELLALMEDVTGHEPVVWSGSTVGFGQYHYRYKTGQEGDFFSVGFSPRADRITLYIMSGLRGFDDILDRLGPHTSGKSTVHIKRLDDLDREALIDLISECVKHVEQVEKAMGAIPRMSDIPPRKAH
;
A
#
# COMPACT_ATOMS: atom_id res chain seq x y z
N MET A 1 -14.28 -19.96 -24.37
CA MET A 1 -13.83 -19.75 -22.98
C MET A 1 -12.93 -18.56 -23.04
N ASP A 2 -13.43 -17.38 -22.69
CA ASP A 2 -12.62 -16.17 -22.69
C ASP A 2 -11.54 -16.32 -21.62
N GLU A 3 -10.30 -16.44 -22.08
CA GLU A 3 -9.12 -16.27 -21.27
C GLU A 3 -9.19 -14.84 -20.72
N ALA A 4 -9.57 -14.69 -19.45
CA ALA A 4 -9.67 -13.39 -18.82
C ALA A 4 -8.30 -12.71 -18.93
N LYS A 5 -8.20 -11.68 -19.78
CA LYS A 5 -6.95 -10.95 -19.98
C LYS A 5 -6.56 -10.28 -18.66
N THR A 6 -5.59 -10.87 -17.97
CA THR A 6 -5.00 -10.28 -16.76
C THR A 6 -4.31 -8.99 -17.16
N VAL A 7 -4.79 -7.86 -16.64
CA VAL A 7 -4.15 -6.55 -16.84
C VAL A 7 -2.86 -6.53 -16.03
N THR A 8 -1.74 -6.22 -16.66
CA THR A 8 -0.45 -6.05 -15.97
C THR A 8 -0.41 -4.73 -15.19
N PRO A 9 0.40 -4.60 -14.12
CA PRO A 9 0.54 -3.34 -13.39
C PRO A 9 0.92 -2.16 -14.30
N ILE A 10 1.83 -2.40 -15.25
CA ILE A 10 2.28 -1.37 -16.19
C ILE A 10 1.17 -0.95 -17.16
N GLU A 11 0.37 -1.90 -17.67
CA GLU A 11 -0.80 -1.58 -18.51
C GLU A 11 -1.85 -0.78 -17.73
N LEU A 12 -2.12 -1.15 -16.48
CA LEU A 12 -3.04 -0.43 -15.60
C LEU A 12 -2.60 1.03 -15.44
N VAL A 13 -1.32 1.25 -15.12
CA VAL A 13 -0.78 2.60 -14.94
C VAL A 13 -0.80 3.39 -16.25
N ASN A 14 -0.44 2.77 -17.38
CA ASN A 14 -0.44 3.44 -18.68
C ASN A 14 -1.84 3.92 -19.13
N ASN A 15 -2.90 3.27 -18.65
CA ASN A 15 -4.29 3.64 -18.90
C ASN A 15 -4.81 4.80 -18.01
N VAL A 16 -3.99 5.33 -17.10
CA VAL A 16 -4.34 6.52 -16.32
C VAL A 16 -4.38 7.74 -17.24
N GLY A 17 -5.58 8.30 -17.43
CA GLY A 17 -5.80 9.40 -18.38
C GLY A 17 -5.18 10.75 -17.99
N ASN A 18 -4.95 11.00 -16.70
CA ASN A 18 -4.27 12.21 -16.24
C ASN A 18 -2.74 12.03 -16.35
N GLU A 19 -2.08 12.89 -17.11
CA GLU A 19 -0.65 12.74 -17.40
C GLU A 19 0.24 12.81 -16.15
N GLN A 20 0.02 13.79 -15.26
CA GLN A 20 0.77 13.89 -14.01
C GLN A 20 0.59 12.63 -13.17
N ARG A 21 -0.65 12.19 -12.98
CA ARG A 21 -0.94 11.02 -12.16
C ARG A 21 -0.36 9.73 -12.74
N ARG A 22 -0.31 9.61 -14.07
CA ARG A 22 0.34 8.50 -14.72
C ARG A 22 1.85 8.50 -14.43
N ARG A 23 2.51 9.66 -14.49
CA ARG A 23 3.94 9.78 -14.15
C ARG A 23 4.19 9.41 -12.69
N ASP A 24 3.43 9.99 -11.76
CA ASP A 24 3.51 9.69 -10.33
C ASP A 24 3.27 8.20 -10.05
N ALA A 25 2.32 7.58 -10.75
CA ALA A 25 2.01 6.15 -10.62
C ALA A 25 3.11 5.25 -11.18
N LEU A 26 3.80 5.66 -12.25
CA LEU A 26 4.97 4.94 -12.78
C LEU A 26 6.14 5.03 -11.80
N GLU A 27 6.34 6.20 -11.19
CA GLU A 27 7.38 6.38 -10.18
C GLU A 27 7.08 5.56 -8.92
N LEU A 28 5.84 5.60 -8.43
CA LEU A 28 5.42 4.76 -7.30
C LEU A 28 5.55 3.26 -7.60
N LEU A 29 5.24 2.83 -8.82
CA LEU A 29 5.41 1.44 -9.24
C LEU A 29 6.86 1.00 -9.04
N ALA A 30 7.81 1.76 -9.56
CA ALA A 30 9.23 1.46 -9.45
C ALA A 30 9.76 1.61 -8.00
N LEU A 31 9.37 2.68 -7.30
CA LEU A 31 9.79 2.95 -5.93
C LEU A 31 9.34 1.85 -4.98
N MET A 32 8.06 1.43 -5.07
CA MET A 32 7.53 0.41 -4.19
C MET A 32 8.10 -0.96 -4.53
N GLU A 33 8.37 -1.28 -5.79
CA GLU A 33 9.08 -2.51 -6.15
C GLU A 33 10.48 -2.56 -5.51
N ASP A 34 11.24 -1.46 -5.60
CA ASP A 34 12.59 -1.35 -5.02
C ASP A 34 12.59 -1.43 -3.49
N VAL A 35 11.72 -0.65 -2.83
CA VAL A 35 11.65 -0.59 -1.36
C VAL A 35 11.13 -1.89 -0.76
N THR A 36 10.17 -2.53 -1.42
CA THR A 36 9.52 -3.74 -0.88
C THR A 36 10.24 -5.02 -1.27
N GLY A 37 11.01 -5.02 -2.37
CA GLY A 37 11.60 -6.23 -2.95
C GLY A 37 10.57 -7.21 -3.52
N HIS A 38 9.32 -6.78 -3.70
CA HIS A 38 8.23 -7.62 -4.20
C HIS A 38 7.78 -7.18 -5.59
N GLU A 39 7.48 -8.16 -6.44
CA GLU A 39 6.86 -7.88 -7.75
C GLU A 39 5.45 -7.29 -7.58
N PRO A 40 5.09 -6.26 -8.36
CA PRO A 40 3.76 -5.68 -8.32
C PRO A 40 2.70 -6.63 -8.88
N VAL A 41 1.55 -6.70 -8.21
CA VAL A 41 0.38 -7.46 -8.67
C VAL A 41 -0.82 -6.54 -8.79
N VAL A 42 -1.64 -6.73 -9.84
CA VAL A 42 -2.93 -6.03 -9.96
C VAL A 42 -3.97 -6.74 -9.09
N TRP A 43 -4.48 -6.01 -8.10
CA TRP A 43 -5.59 -6.42 -7.25
C TRP A 43 -6.90 -5.82 -7.76
N SER A 44 -7.99 -6.02 -7.01
CA SER A 44 -9.32 -5.56 -7.42
C SER A 44 -9.37 -4.07 -7.76
N GLY A 45 -10.12 -3.76 -8.83
CA GLY A 45 -10.25 -2.41 -9.37
C GLY A 45 -8.98 -1.95 -10.08
N SER A 46 -8.48 -0.77 -9.71
CA SER A 46 -7.25 -0.18 -10.25
C SER A 46 -6.18 -0.10 -9.17
N THR A 47 -5.94 -1.21 -8.47
CA THR A 47 -5.02 -1.26 -7.32
C THR A 47 -3.80 -2.09 -7.69
N VAL A 48 -2.62 -1.54 -7.48
CA VAL A 48 -1.35 -2.26 -7.56
C VAL A 48 -0.89 -2.55 -6.13
N GLY A 49 -0.64 -3.81 -5.81
CA GLY A 49 -0.21 -4.26 -4.48
C GLY A 49 1.16 -4.94 -4.53
N PHE A 50 1.86 -4.88 -3.40
CA PHE A 50 3.21 -5.39 -3.19
C PHE A 50 3.26 -6.19 -1.88
N GLY A 51 3.98 -7.30 -1.91
CA GLY A 51 3.96 -8.30 -0.86
C GLY A 51 2.60 -8.97 -0.73
N GLN A 52 2.53 -10.01 0.09
CA GLN A 52 1.29 -10.71 0.41
C GLN A 52 1.37 -11.22 1.84
N TYR A 53 0.26 -11.12 2.56
CA TYR A 53 0.07 -11.75 3.86
C TYR A 53 -1.26 -12.51 3.88
N HIS A 54 -1.32 -13.55 4.70
CA HIS A 54 -2.53 -14.31 4.97
C HIS A 54 -3.27 -13.72 6.18
N TYR A 55 -4.56 -13.40 6.03
CA TYR A 55 -5.41 -12.94 7.12
C TYR A 55 -6.39 -14.02 7.56
N ARG A 56 -6.70 -14.05 8.87
CA ARG A 56 -7.77 -14.89 9.43
C ARG A 56 -8.53 -14.13 10.50
N TYR A 57 -9.82 -13.93 10.29
CA TYR A 57 -10.71 -13.29 11.25
C TYR A 57 -11.26 -14.29 12.27
N LYS A 58 -11.64 -13.78 13.44
CA LYS A 58 -12.27 -14.57 14.52
C LYS A 58 -13.55 -15.30 14.10
N THR A 59 -14.21 -14.79 13.05
CA THR A 59 -15.42 -15.39 12.45
C THR A 59 -15.12 -16.55 11.49
N GLY A 60 -13.84 -16.89 11.28
CA GLY A 60 -13.39 -17.99 10.40
C GLY A 60 -13.17 -17.57 8.95
N GLN A 61 -13.42 -16.31 8.58
CA GLN A 61 -13.09 -15.80 7.25
C GLN A 61 -11.58 -15.61 7.12
N GLU A 62 -10.99 -16.13 6.06
CA GLU A 62 -9.56 -16.00 5.77
C GLU A 62 -9.33 -15.73 4.28
N GLY A 63 -8.11 -15.33 3.95
CA GLY A 63 -7.71 -15.04 2.59
C GLY A 63 -6.37 -14.34 2.55
N ASP A 64 -5.97 -13.93 1.35
CA ASP A 64 -4.72 -13.24 1.11
C ASP A 64 -4.95 -11.78 0.75
N PHE A 65 -4.02 -10.92 1.18
CA PHE A 65 -4.03 -9.51 0.82
C PHE A 65 -2.62 -8.97 0.67
N PHE A 66 -2.45 -7.86 -0.04
CA PHE A 66 -1.14 -7.23 -0.19
C PHE A 66 -0.72 -6.45 1.06
N SER A 67 0.58 -6.33 1.32
CA SER A 67 1.12 -5.62 2.48
C SER A 67 1.08 -4.10 2.31
N VAL A 68 1.39 -3.62 1.11
CA VAL A 68 1.35 -2.21 0.75
C VAL A 68 0.94 -2.07 -0.71
N GLY A 69 0.30 -0.97 -1.09
CA GLY A 69 -0.12 -0.79 -2.48
C GLY A 69 -0.55 0.63 -2.79
N PHE A 70 -0.93 0.89 -4.03
CA PHE A 70 -1.51 2.16 -4.43
C PHE A 70 -2.60 2.01 -5.49
N SER A 71 -3.44 3.04 -5.60
CA SER A 71 -4.41 3.17 -6.67
C SER A 71 -4.41 4.60 -7.23
N PRO A 72 -4.14 4.79 -8.54
CA PRO A 72 -4.24 6.08 -9.21
C PRO A 72 -5.71 6.38 -9.55
N ARG A 73 -6.44 6.95 -8.59
CA ARG A 73 -7.86 7.31 -8.74
C ARG A 73 -8.03 8.53 -9.65
N ALA A 74 -9.28 8.89 -9.96
CA ALA A 74 -9.59 10.00 -10.88
C ALA A 74 -9.22 11.40 -10.34
N ASP A 75 -9.11 11.57 -9.02
CA ASP A 75 -8.82 12.86 -8.36
C ASP A 75 -7.53 12.86 -7.52
N ARG A 76 -7.03 11.68 -7.12
CA ARG A 76 -5.90 11.52 -6.19
C ARG A 76 -5.15 10.21 -6.42
N ILE A 77 -4.00 10.05 -5.79
CA ILE A 77 -3.41 8.74 -5.53
C ILE A 77 -3.76 8.32 -4.12
N THR A 78 -4.18 7.08 -3.95
CA THR A 78 -4.38 6.46 -2.64
C THR A 78 -3.29 5.44 -2.43
N LEU A 79 -2.47 5.63 -1.41
CA LEU A 79 -1.57 4.62 -0.86
C LEU A 79 -2.32 3.79 0.17
N TYR A 80 -2.09 2.48 0.16
CA TYR A 80 -2.65 1.51 1.09
C TYR A 80 -1.52 1.01 2.00
N ILE A 81 -1.66 1.24 3.29
CA ILE A 81 -0.67 0.96 4.33
C ILE A 81 -1.30 -0.08 5.27
N MET A 82 -1.09 -1.38 4.98
CA MET A 82 -1.84 -2.46 5.65
C MET A 82 -1.30 -2.84 7.03
N SER A 83 -0.26 -2.16 7.52
CA SER A 83 0.04 -2.11 8.96
C SER A 83 -0.94 -1.21 9.73
N GLY A 84 -1.74 -0.40 9.04
CA GLY A 84 -2.38 0.78 9.61
C GLY A 84 -1.37 1.91 9.82
N LEU A 85 -1.88 3.08 10.23
CA LEU A 85 -1.08 4.30 10.38
C LEU A 85 -0.73 4.66 11.83
N ARG A 86 -1.16 3.85 12.80
CA ARG A 86 -0.92 4.15 14.21
C ARG A 86 0.58 4.02 14.55
N GLY A 87 1.17 5.08 15.08
CA GLY A 87 2.60 5.12 15.41
C GLY A 87 3.49 5.49 14.23
N PHE A 88 2.91 5.99 13.13
CA PHE A 88 3.63 6.62 12.01
C PHE A 88 3.49 8.15 12.04
N ASP A 89 3.06 8.73 13.16
CA ASP A 89 2.76 10.16 13.29
C ASP A 89 3.97 11.03 12.85
N ASP A 90 5.17 10.72 13.32
CA ASP A 90 6.40 11.44 12.94
C ASP A 90 6.73 11.33 11.43
N ILE A 91 6.45 10.17 10.82
CA ILE A 91 6.67 9.95 9.38
C ILE A 91 5.64 10.74 8.58
N LEU A 92 4.38 10.71 9.00
CA LEU A 92 3.28 11.42 8.35
C LEU A 92 3.46 12.93 8.45
N ASP A 93 3.91 13.45 9.59
CA ASP A 93 4.19 14.89 9.78
C ASP A 93 5.27 15.39 8.82
N ARG A 94 6.29 14.54 8.53
CA ARG A 94 7.35 14.84 7.56
C ARG A 94 6.92 14.65 6.11
N LEU A 95 5.97 13.75 5.84
CA LEU A 95 5.62 13.31 4.49
C LEU A 95 5.22 14.46 3.55
N GLY A 96 4.65 15.54 4.09
CA GLY A 96 4.14 16.66 3.30
C GLY A 96 2.61 16.59 3.14
N PRO A 97 2.02 17.32 2.16
CA PRO A 97 0.57 17.49 2.06
C PRO A 97 -0.18 16.18 1.74
N HIS A 98 -0.95 15.68 2.71
CA HIS A 98 -1.73 14.46 2.55
C HIS A 98 -3.03 14.50 3.38
N THR A 99 -3.92 13.54 3.15
CA THR A 99 -5.00 13.21 4.08
C THR A 99 -4.97 11.71 4.38
N SER A 100 -5.37 11.30 5.58
CA SER A 100 -5.23 9.91 6.04
C SER A 100 -6.57 9.30 6.43
N GLY A 101 -6.73 8.01 6.10
CA GLY A 101 -7.78 7.13 6.62
C GLY A 101 -7.22 6.19 7.69
N LYS A 102 -7.85 5.01 7.87
CA LYS A 102 -7.35 4.02 8.86
C LYS A 102 -6.06 3.32 8.42
N SER A 103 -5.98 3.00 7.13
CA SER A 103 -4.90 2.25 6.49
C SER A 103 -4.60 2.81 5.10
N THR A 104 -4.89 4.09 4.90
CA THR A 104 -4.76 4.74 3.60
C THR A 104 -4.21 6.14 3.74
N VAL A 105 -3.34 6.54 2.83
CA VAL A 105 -2.85 7.91 2.68
C VAL A 105 -3.24 8.42 1.30
N HIS A 106 -3.79 9.62 1.23
CA HIS A 106 -4.24 10.24 -0.01
C HIS A 106 -3.35 11.43 -0.35
N ILE A 107 -2.78 11.40 -1.55
CA ILE A 107 -1.84 12.42 -2.03
C ILE A 107 -2.32 12.96 -3.38
N LYS A 108 -2.03 14.23 -3.67
CA LYS A 108 -2.43 14.87 -4.93
C LYS A 108 -1.41 14.65 -6.04
N ARG A 109 -0.12 14.77 -5.70
CA ARG A 109 1.03 14.54 -6.57
C ARG A 109 2.22 14.08 -5.74
N LEU A 110 3.15 13.38 -6.38
CA LEU A 110 4.31 12.82 -5.70
C LEU A 110 5.37 13.90 -5.36
N ASP A 111 5.55 14.89 -6.23
CA ASP A 111 6.54 15.98 -6.07
C ASP A 111 6.30 16.89 -4.85
N ASP A 112 5.11 16.84 -4.24
CA ASP A 112 4.79 17.60 -3.02
C ASP A 112 5.28 16.90 -1.75
N LEU A 113 5.76 15.65 -1.85
CA LEU A 113 6.09 14.81 -0.70
C LEU A 113 7.58 14.74 -0.40
N ASP A 114 7.89 14.55 0.87
CA ASP A 114 9.23 14.11 1.30
C ASP A 114 9.43 12.65 0.88
N ARG A 115 10.41 12.43 -0.01
CA ARG A 115 10.73 11.11 -0.57
C ARG A 115 11.27 10.14 0.47
N GLU A 116 12.06 10.61 1.43
CA GLU A 116 12.59 9.75 2.50
C GLU A 116 11.46 9.32 3.44
N ALA A 117 10.57 10.24 3.82
CA ALA A 117 9.41 9.91 4.63
C ALA A 117 8.47 8.92 3.92
N LEU A 118 8.30 9.02 2.60
CA LEU A 118 7.54 8.05 1.82
C LEU A 118 8.18 6.65 1.85
N ILE A 119 9.52 6.58 1.69
CA ILE A 119 10.28 5.33 1.76
C ILE A 119 10.14 4.71 3.15
N ASP A 120 10.30 5.51 4.21
CA ASP A 120 10.16 5.06 5.61
C ASP A 120 8.76 4.50 5.84
N LEU A 121 7.71 5.19 5.35
CA LEU A 121 6.32 4.75 5.48
C LEU A 121 6.08 3.39 4.82
N ILE A 122 6.58 3.19 3.60
CA ILE A 122 6.43 1.93 2.85
C ILE A 122 7.22 0.82 3.55
N SER A 123 8.47 1.09 3.93
CA SER A 123 9.38 0.11 4.54
C SER A 123 8.86 -0.37 5.90
N GLU A 124 8.45 0.55 6.77
CA GLU A 124 7.95 0.21 8.09
C GLU A 124 6.59 -0.49 8.03
N CYS A 125 5.78 -0.22 7.00
CA CYS A 125 4.55 -0.97 6.74
C CYS A 125 4.84 -2.44 6.44
N VAL A 126 5.69 -2.73 5.45
CA VAL A 126 6.03 -4.11 5.06
C VAL A 126 6.62 -4.88 6.24
N LYS A 127 7.63 -4.29 6.88
CA LYS A 127 8.29 -4.87 8.06
C LYS A 127 7.31 -5.19 9.19
N HIS A 128 6.33 -4.33 9.45
CA HIS A 128 5.34 -4.58 10.48
C HIS A 128 4.40 -5.73 10.11
N VAL A 129 3.90 -5.75 8.86
CA VAL A 129 3.04 -6.83 8.34
C VAL A 129 3.75 -8.18 8.47
N GLU A 130 4.99 -8.28 8.01
CA GLU A 130 5.80 -9.51 8.10
C GLU A 130 6.03 -9.95 9.55
N GLN A 131 6.31 -9.01 10.46
CA GLN A 131 6.49 -9.32 11.88
C GLN A 131 5.21 -9.88 12.51
N VAL A 132 4.07 -9.29 12.20
CA VAL A 132 2.77 -9.72 12.71
C VAL A 132 2.40 -11.10 12.15
N GLU A 133 2.54 -11.29 10.84
CA GLU A 133 2.28 -12.58 10.20
C GLU A 133 3.17 -13.68 10.78
N LYS A 134 4.48 -13.43 10.91
CA LYS A 134 5.41 -14.40 11.51
C LYS A 134 5.07 -14.73 12.97
N ALA A 135 4.61 -13.76 13.75
CA ALA A 135 4.27 -13.96 15.15
C ALA A 135 2.94 -14.71 15.35
N MET A 136 1.98 -14.54 14.45
CA MET A 136 0.60 -15.03 14.63
C MET A 136 0.19 -16.14 13.65
N GLY A 137 0.97 -16.39 12.60
CA GLY A 137 0.68 -17.33 11.51
C GLY A 137 -0.41 -16.87 10.53
N ALA A 138 -1.28 -15.94 10.96
CA ALA A 138 -2.22 -15.22 10.14
C ALA A 138 -2.52 -13.86 10.79
N ILE A 139 -2.65 -12.81 9.98
CA ILE A 139 -2.95 -11.47 10.48
C ILE A 139 -4.44 -11.38 10.84
N PRO A 140 -4.81 -11.05 12.09
CA PRO A 140 -6.21 -10.83 12.45
C PRO A 140 -6.72 -9.52 11.84
N ARG A 141 -8.00 -9.19 12.03
CA ARG A 141 -8.51 -7.89 11.54
C ARG A 141 -7.65 -6.76 12.08
N MET A 142 -7.36 -5.73 11.30
CA MET A 142 -6.51 -4.60 11.72
C MET A 142 -6.88 -4.03 13.10
N SER A 143 -8.19 -3.96 13.40
CA SER A 143 -8.72 -3.51 14.69
C SER A 143 -8.38 -4.41 15.88
N ASP A 144 -8.02 -5.67 15.61
CA ASP A 144 -7.61 -6.68 16.58
C ASP A 144 -6.08 -6.78 16.72
N ILE A 145 -5.30 -6.16 15.83
CA ILE A 145 -3.83 -6.12 15.94
C ILE A 145 -3.46 -5.15 17.07
N PRO A 146 -2.69 -5.59 18.09
CA PRO A 146 -2.20 -4.70 19.13
C PRO A 146 -1.40 -3.56 18.49
N PRO A 147 -1.57 -2.32 18.95
CA PRO A 147 -0.83 -1.21 18.39
C PRO A 147 0.68 -1.41 18.53
N ARG A 148 1.42 -0.89 17.55
CA ARG A 148 2.87 -0.72 17.69
C ARG A 148 3.14 0.00 19.01
N LYS A 149 4.05 -0.55 19.82
CA LYS A 149 4.54 0.15 21.02
C LYS A 149 5.25 1.41 20.54
N ALA A 150 4.85 2.57 21.05
CA ALA A 150 5.63 3.78 20.89
C ALA A 150 7.02 3.52 21.50
N HIS A 151 8.07 3.78 20.72
CA HIS A 151 9.45 3.72 21.21
C HIS A 151 9.78 5.00 21.98
#